data_AF-A0A346PJB2-F1
#
_entry.id   AF-A0A346PJB2-F1
#
_cell.length_a   1.000
_cell.length_b   1.000
_cell.length_c   1.000
_cell.angle_alpha   90.00
_cell.angle_beta   90.00
_cell.angle_gamma   90.00
#
_symmetry.space_group_name_H-M   'P 1'
#
loop_
_entity.id
_entity.type
_entity.pdbx_description
1 polymer ?
#
loop_
_entity_poly.entity_id
_entity_poly.type
_entity_poly.pdbx_seq_one_letter_code
_entity_poly.pdbx_strand_id
1 'polypeptide(L)'
;MYWCDIESLAAEFEESRTFHRRKTEMRTDVPTNARAEVEPMTTDIAEITVIGGDDTGLVARVTSLLFERGLNIEDLDQAVRDGVFRMYIAIDTSEMVCTEAKLRADLHTLGDDLGLDVQVRFPSDRETQQIAVLVTKESHCLEALFEAWANDDLGADIGVVVGNHDDLEPLADHYDVPFHDIGDEGGQQNEDRLLEVLSEYDVDLIVLARYMRILSPNVVFRYEDRIINVHPSLLPAFPGAEAYRQAVEEGVRIAGVTAHYVTTDLDQGPIITQRAFDVPDDADVETMKRRGQPLEADALLEAVRLHLRGDVSVHRGRTTIRENSDEYLLGLPEEVAEITPDRPIDGIGRAITDDN
;
A
#
# COMPACT_ATOMS: atom_id res chain seq x y z
N MET A 1 22.70 58.19 34.04
CA MET A 1 22.15 59.51 34.35
C MET A 1 20.95 59.70 33.42
N TYR A 2 19.75 59.74 34.01
CA TYR A 2 18.41 59.98 33.42
C TYR A 2 17.89 58.93 32.40
N TRP A 3 16.86 58.12 32.67
CA TRP A 3 15.42 58.41 32.95
C TRP A 3 14.84 59.37 31.88
N CYS A 4 14.18 58.84 30.84
CA CYS A 4 12.75 58.51 30.72
C CYS A 4 11.85 59.74 30.51
N ASP A 5 11.01 59.68 29.47
CA ASP A 5 9.62 60.14 29.57
C ASP A 5 8.70 59.04 29.01
N ILE A 6 8.12 58.31 29.98
CA ILE A 6 7.14 57.22 29.85
C ILE A 6 5.74 57.84 29.92
N GLU A 7 5.35 58.60 28.90
CA GLU A 7 3.95 59.06 28.78
C GLU A 7 3.35 58.85 27.38
N SER A 8 4.15 58.56 26.33
CA SER A 8 3.58 58.29 25.00
C SER A 8 3.22 56.82 24.74
N LEU A 9 3.60 55.89 25.62
CA LEU A 9 3.35 54.44 25.47
C LEU A 9 2.09 53.94 26.21
N ALA A 10 1.42 54.80 26.99
CA ALA A 10 0.20 54.43 27.70
C ALA A 10 -1.09 54.64 26.87
N ALA A 11 -1.04 55.44 25.79
CA ALA A 11 -2.23 55.76 25.01
C ALA A 11 -2.58 54.73 23.91
N GLU A 12 -1.60 53.98 23.38
CA GLU A 12 -1.85 53.01 22.30
C GLU A 12 -2.30 51.62 22.81
N PHE A 13 -2.23 51.36 24.12
CA PHE A 13 -2.63 50.06 24.70
C PHE A 13 -4.10 49.99 25.14
N GLU A 14 -4.84 51.10 25.13
CA GLU A 14 -6.22 51.17 25.65
C GLU A 14 -7.30 51.06 24.54
N GLU A 15 -6.98 51.34 23.27
CA GLU A 15 -7.89 51.08 22.14
C GLU A 15 -7.95 49.60 21.73
N SER A 16 -6.88 48.83 21.94
CA SER A 16 -6.82 47.42 21.53
C SER A 16 -7.63 46.48 22.45
N ARG A 17 -7.89 46.87 23.71
CA ARG A 17 -8.74 46.10 24.65
C ARG A 17 -10.23 46.35 24.49
N THR A 18 -10.65 47.37 23.75
CA THR A 18 -12.07 47.70 23.55
C THR A 18 -12.67 46.98 22.34
N PHE A 19 -11.85 46.53 21.39
CA PHE A 19 -12.29 45.70 20.25
C PHE A 19 -12.48 44.22 20.64
N HIS A 20 -11.77 43.73 21.66
CA HIS A 20 -11.81 42.33 22.10
C HIS A 20 -12.88 42.00 23.16
N ARG A 21 -13.68 42.99 23.60
CA ARG A 21 -14.72 42.82 24.64
C ARG A 21 -16.16 43.10 24.16
N ARG A 22 -16.41 43.00 22.84
CA ARG A 22 -17.75 43.07 22.22
C ARG A 22 -18.06 41.89 21.29
N LYS A 23 -17.48 40.72 21.54
CA LYS A 23 -17.88 39.46 20.89
C LYS A 23 -18.18 38.32 21.88
N THR A 24 -18.43 38.67 23.13
CA THR A 24 -18.88 37.75 24.17
C THR A 24 -20.20 38.27 24.70
N GLU A 25 -21.27 38.01 23.94
CA GLU A 25 -22.69 38.01 24.35
C GLU A 25 -23.59 38.16 23.11
N MET A 26 -23.70 37.09 22.33
CA MET A 26 -24.92 36.79 21.59
C MET A 26 -24.98 35.29 21.38
N ARG A 27 -25.81 34.65 22.22
CA ARG A 27 -26.09 33.22 22.23
C ARG A 27 -27.16 32.93 21.17
N THR A 28 -27.19 31.67 20.75
CA THR A 28 -28.28 30.92 20.11
C THR A 28 -28.65 31.31 18.68
N ASP A 29 -28.01 30.65 17.71
CA ASP A 29 -28.65 29.61 16.89
C ASP A 29 -27.65 29.18 15.80
N VAL A 30 -26.82 28.18 16.13
CA VAL A 30 -26.05 27.46 15.10
C VAL A 30 -27.03 26.46 14.50
N PRO A 31 -27.37 26.54 13.20
CA PRO A 31 -28.13 25.47 12.59
C PRO A 31 -27.27 24.21 12.72
N THR A 32 -27.84 23.18 13.36
CA THR A 32 -27.29 21.84 13.37
C THR A 32 -26.87 21.53 11.95
N ASN A 33 -25.56 21.45 11.70
CA ASN A 33 -25.05 20.96 10.44
C ASN A 33 -25.63 19.56 10.31
N ALA A 34 -26.70 19.46 9.51
CA ALA A 34 -27.10 18.21 8.92
C ALA A 34 -25.81 17.64 8.34
N ARG A 35 -25.46 16.44 8.83
CA ARG A 35 -24.40 15.62 8.26
C ARG A 35 -24.53 15.77 6.75
N ALA A 36 -23.50 16.33 6.11
CA ALA A 36 -23.32 16.06 4.70
C ALA A 36 -23.17 14.54 4.66
N GLU A 37 -24.25 13.86 4.31
CA GLU A 37 -24.17 12.50 3.81
C GLU A 37 -23.10 12.57 2.74
N VAL A 38 -21.99 11.87 2.97
CA VAL A 38 -20.98 11.66 1.94
C VAL A 38 -21.75 10.92 0.85
N GLU A 39 -22.14 11.65 -0.19
CA GLU A 39 -22.73 11.04 -1.36
C GLU A 39 -21.75 9.97 -1.85
N PRO A 40 -22.23 8.76 -2.20
CA PRO A 40 -21.35 7.72 -2.68
C PRO A 40 -20.60 8.29 -3.89
N MET A 41 -19.26 8.36 -3.80
CA MET A 41 -18.44 8.82 -4.91
C MET A 41 -18.80 7.98 -6.13
N THR A 42 -19.30 8.64 -7.17
CA THR A 42 -19.79 8.03 -8.39
C THR A 42 -18.68 7.21 -9.04
N THR A 43 -19.05 5.98 -9.43
CA THR A 43 -18.19 4.80 -9.58
C THR A 43 -17.40 4.71 -10.90
N ASP A 44 -17.13 5.84 -11.56
CA ASP A 44 -16.64 5.86 -12.95
C ASP A 44 -15.16 6.27 -13.09
N ILE A 45 -14.33 5.98 -12.08
CA ILE A 45 -12.89 6.26 -12.11
C ILE A 45 -12.15 5.11 -12.79
N ALA A 46 -11.54 5.37 -13.94
CA ALA A 46 -10.63 4.42 -14.60
C ALA A 46 -9.17 4.74 -14.28
N GLU A 47 -8.32 3.71 -14.29
CA GLU A 47 -6.89 3.82 -14.03
C GLU A 47 -6.11 3.63 -15.34
N ILE A 48 -5.13 4.51 -15.58
CA ILE A 48 -4.21 4.40 -16.71
C ILE A 48 -2.80 4.30 -16.17
N THR A 49 -2.07 3.29 -16.62
CA THR A 49 -0.64 3.12 -16.35
C THR A 49 0.14 3.17 -17.66
N VAL A 50 1.09 4.09 -17.74
CA VAL A 50 1.95 4.32 -18.92
C VAL A 50 3.39 4.04 -18.53
N ILE A 51 4.08 3.14 -19.21
CA ILE A 51 5.45 2.71 -18.88
C ILE A 51 6.32 2.59 -20.13
N GLY A 52 7.57 3.01 -20.04
CA GLY A 52 8.54 2.82 -21.12
C GLY A 52 9.81 3.64 -20.91
N GLY A 53 10.53 3.94 -21.99
CA GLY A 53 11.70 4.84 -21.91
C GLY A 53 11.28 6.29 -21.68
N ASP A 54 12.06 7.03 -20.87
CA ASP A 54 11.83 8.47 -20.68
C ASP A 54 12.17 9.29 -21.93
N ASP A 55 11.27 10.20 -22.31
CA ASP A 55 11.48 11.14 -23.42
C ASP A 55 10.70 12.45 -23.19
N THR A 56 11.07 13.50 -23.92
CA THR A 56 10.44 14.81 -23.83
C THR A 56 9.02 14.76 -24.39
N GLY A 57 8.04 15.16 -23.57
CA GLY A 57 6.67 15.42 -24.00
C GLY A 57 5.69 14.26 -23.83
N LEU A 58 6.10 13.14 -23.24
CA LEU A 58 5.21 12.00 -22.96
C LEU A 58 3.95 12.42 -22.20
N VAL A 59 4.12 13.10 -21.06
CA VAL A 59 3.02 13.60 -20.21
C VAL A 59 2.06 14.49 -21.01
N ALA A 60 2.59 15.45 -21.77
CA ALA A 60 1.78 16.38 -22.54
C ALA A 60 0.94 15.65 -23.59
N ARG A 61 1.50 14.63 -24.25
CA ARG A 61 0.83 13.86 -25.30
C ARG A 61 -0.28 12.98 -24.72
N VAL A 62 -0.01 12.29 -23.62
CA VAL A 62 -1.02 11.47 -22.93
C VAL A 62 -2.16 12.33 -22.41
N THR A 63 -1.86 13.38 -21.64
CA THR A 63 -2.89 14.28 -21.07
C THR A 63 -3.70 15.02 -22.14
N SER A 64 -3.09 15.39 -23.27
CA SER A 64 -3.81 15.98 -24.40
C SER A 64 -4.81 15.00 -25.04
N LEU A 65 -4.42 13.73 -25.22
CA LEU A 65 -5.35 12.72 -25.72
C LEU A 65 -6.54 12.53 -24.76
N LEU A 66 -6.30 12.47 -23.46
CA LEU A 66 -7.36 12.36 -22.46
C LEU A 66 -8.33 13.54 -22.51
N PHE A 67 -7.79 14.76 -22.60
CA PHE A 67 -8.58 15.98 -22.76
C PHE A 67 -9.43 15.95 -24.04
N GLU A 68 -8.86 15.53 -25.17
CA GLU A 68 -9.58 15.37 -26.44
C GLU A 68 -10.69 14.31 -26.40
N ARG A 69 -10.67 13.41 -25.40
CA ARG A 69 -11.71 12.40 -25.14
C ARG A 69 -12.68 12.80 -24.04
N GLY A 70 -12.61 14.04 -23.54
CA GLY A 70 -13.52 14.58 -22.54
C GLY A 70 -13.32 13.99 -21.14
N LEU A 71 -12.12 13.48 -20.85
CA LEU A 71 -11.80 12.86 -19.56
C LEU A 71 -11.25 13.91 -18.60
N ASN A 72 -11.72 13.89 -17.36
CA ASN A 72 -11.13 14.69 -16.28
C ASN A 72 -10.07 13.85 -15.55
N ILE A 73 -8.94 14.47 -15.20
CA ILE A 73 -7.88 13.81 -14.43
C ILE A 73 -8.11 14.15 -12.96
N GLU A 74 -8.39 13.13 -12.16
CA GLU A 74 -8.58 13.26 -10.70
C GLU A 74 -7.26 13.19 -9.96
N ASP A 75 -6.37 12.30 -10.41
CA ASP A 75 -5.03 12.15 -9.86
C ASP A 75 -4.03 11.81 -10.97
N LEU A 76 -2.80 12.27 -10.79
CA LEU A 76 -1.70 12.02 -11.71
C LEU A 76 -0.38 11.99 -10.93
N ASP A 77 0.31 10.86 -11.05
CA ASP A 77 1.65 10.69 -10.53
C ASP A 77 2.61 10.29 -11.65
N GLN A 78 3.87 10.70 -11.53
CA GLN A 78 4.91 10.31 -12.47
C GLN A 78 6.24 10.05 -11.77
N ALA A 79 6.97 9.05 -12.25
CA ALA A 79 8.27 8.67 -11.75
C ALA A 79 9.21 8.25 -12.87
N VAL A 80 10.51 8.47 -12.67
CA VAL A 80 11.57 7.93 -13.53
C VAL A 80 12.61 7.24 -12.65
N ARG A 81 12.88 5.96 -12.90
CA ARG A 81 13.92 5.17 -12.21
C ARG A 81 14.64 4.27 -13.20
N ASP A 82 15.97 4.28 -13.14
CA ASP A 82 16.85 3.47 -13.99
C ASP A 82 16.52 3.54 -15.50
N GLY A 83 16.11 4.73 -15.97
CA GLY A 83 15.74 4.98 -17.36
C GLY A 83 14.33 4.53 -17.75
N VAL A 84 13.58 3.94 -16.81
CA VAL A 84 12.16 3.58 -16.95
C VAL A 84 11.30 4.75 -16.48
N PHE A 85 10.49 5.29 -17.37
CA PHE A 85 9.42 6.24 -17.09
C PHE A 85 8.14 5.50 -16.72
N ARG A 86 7.44 6.00 -15.71
CA ARG A 86 6.06 5.62 -15.39
C ARG A 86 5.21 6.85 -15.15
N MET A 87 3.98 6.80 -15.65
CA MET A 87 2.93 7.74 -15.34
C MET A 87 1.66 6.96 -14.98
N TYR A 88 1.11 7.26 -13.80
CA TYR A 88 -0.17 6.76 -13.32
C TYR A 88 -1.20 7.88 -13.39
N ILE A 89 -2.43 7.57 -13.81
CA ILE A 89 -3.50 8.54 -13.97
C ILE A 89 -4.82 7.91 -13.51
N ALA A 90 -5.48 8.54 -12.55
CA ALA A 90 -6.87 8.28 -12.23
C ALA A 90 -7.75 9.27 -13.00
N ILE A 91 -8.69 8.76 -13.80
CA ILE A 91 -9.54 9.58 -14.67
C ILE A 91 -11.01 9.36 -14.37
N ASP A 92 -11.78 10.44 -14.29
CA ASP A 92 -13.24 10.38 -14.31
C ASP A 92 -13.72 10.18 -15.77
N THR A 93 -14.47 9.11 -15.97
CA THR A 93 -15.02 8.72 -17.27
C THR A 93 -16.46 9.16 -17.50
N SER A 94 -17.09 9.88 -16.56
CA SER A 94 -18.49 10.32 -16.61
C SER A 94 -18.83 11.22 -17.81
N GLU A 95 -17.90 12.08 -18.23
CA GLU A 95 -18.05 12.98 -19.39
C GLU A 95 -17.35 12.46 -20.67
N MET A 96 -16.89 11.20 -20.68
CA MET A 96 -16.15 10.62 -21.79
C MET A 96 -16.96 10.66 -23.09
N VAL A 97 -16.37 11.20 -24.17
CA VAL A 97 -17.05 11.36 -25.47
C VAL A 97 -16.82 10.20 -26.45
N CYS A 98 -16.22 9.10 -25.98
CA CYS A 98 -15.94 7.91 -26.77
C CYS A 98 -16.29 6.63 -25.98
N THR A 99 -16.26 5.47 -26.63
CA THR A 99 -16.44 4.19 -25.93
C THR A 99 -15.15 3.76 -25.24
N GLU A 100 -15.23 2.96 -24.18
CA GLU A 100 -14.04 2.39 -23.52
C GLU A 100 -13.10 1.68 -24.51
N ALA A 101 -13.67 0.89 -25.45
CA ALA A 101 -12.91 0.21 -26.49
C ALA A 101 -12.16 1.19 -27.41
N LYS A 102 -12.76 2.36 -27.69
CA LYS A 102 -12.11 3.41 -28.49
C LYS A 102 -10.99 4.09 -27.70
N LEU A 103 -11.21 4.37 -26.42
CA LEU A 103 -10.17 4.93 -25.55
C LEU A 103 -8.95 4.00 -25.46
N ARG A 104 -9.18 2.71 -25.21
CA ARG A 104 -8.11 1.68 -25.21
C ARG A 104 -7.34 1.66 -26.53
N ALA A 105 -8.04 1.63 -27.66
CA ALA A 105 -7.40 1.61 -28.97
C ALA A 105 -6.56 2.88 -29.26
N ASP A 106 -7.06 4.04 -28.85
CA ASP A 106 -6.36 5.32 -29.04
C ASP A 106 -5.12 5.42 -28.14
N LEU A 107 -5.21 4.98 -26.89
CA LEU A 107 -4.09 4.93 -25.96
C LEU A 107 -3.04 3.90 -26.38
N HIS A 108 -3.46 2.73 -26.88
CA HIS A 108 -2.56 1.74 -27.48
C HIS A 108 -1.81 2.31 -28.69
N THR A 109 -2.53 2.99 -29.59
CA THR A 109 -1.91 3.63 -30.78
C THR A 109 -0.90 4.70 -30.35
N LEU A 110 -1.24 5.50 -29.34
CA LEU A 110 -0.31 6.49 -28.77
C LEU A 110 0.92 5.81 -28.15
N GLY A 111 0.72 4.68 -27.46
CA GLY A 111 1.79 3.87 -26.90
C GLY A 111 2.76 3.38 -27.98
N ASP A 112 2.23 2.77 -29.05
CA ASP A 112 3.02 2.31 -30.20
C ASP A 112 3.85 3.44 -30.83
N ASP A 113 3.24 4.62 -31.03
CA ASP A 113 3.89 5.80 -31.60
C ASP A 113 5.04 6.34 -30.73
N LEU A 114 4.93 6.19 -29.42
CA LEU A 114 5.89 6.71 -28.44
C LEU A 114 6.86 5.64 -27.91
N GLY A 115 6.68 4.37 -28.29
CA GLY A 115 7.42 3.26 -27.69
C GLY A 115 7.10 3.03 -26.21
N LEU A 116 5.85 3.26 -25.82
CA LEU A 116 5.34 3.08 -24.48
C LEU A 116 4.34 1.92 -24.42
N ASP A 117 4.35 1.21 -23.31
CA ASP A 117 3.29 0.29 -22.91
C ASP A 117 2.22 1.07 -22.14
N VAL A 118 0.96 0.97 -22.58
CA VAL A 118 -0.16 1.70 -21.98
C VAL A 118 -1.27 0.72 -21.62
N GLN A 119 -1.58 0.64 -20.33
CA GLN A 119 -2.65 -0.17 -19.78
C GLN A 119 -3.76 0.72 -19.24
N VAL A 120 -5.01 0.30 -19.48
CA VAL A 120 -6.21 1.00 -19.02
C VAL A 120 -7.12 -0.01 -18.34
N ARG A 121 -7.54 0.29 -17.12
CA ARG A 121 -8.46 -0.53 -16.34
C ARG A 121 -9.70 0.27 -15.99
N PHE A 122 -10.86 -0.27 -16.32
CA PHE A 122 -12.15 0.32 -15.94
C PHE A 122 -12.73 -0.46 -14.75
N PRO A 123 -13.46 0.19 -13.84
CA PRO A 123 -14.15 -0.49 -12.74
C PRO A 123 -15.13 -1.57 -13.21
N SER A 124 -15.69 -1.37 -14.40
CA SER A 124 -16.64 -2.28 -15.05
C SER A 124 -15.99 -3.54 -15.63
N ASP A 125 -14.65 -3.62 -15.69
CA ASP A 125 -13.98 -4.69 -16.41
C ASP A 125 -14.23 -6.05 -15.78
N ARG A 126 -14.45 -6.13 -14.45
CA ARG A 126 -14.57 -7.40 -13.71
C ARG A 126 -15.47 -7.30 -12.49
N GLU A 127 -16.19 -8.39 -12.23
CA GLU A 127 -16.95 -8.57 -10.98
C GLU A 127 -16.07 -9.04 -9.81
N THR A 128 -14.91 -9.63 -10.09
CA THR A 128 -14.02 -10.24 -9.07
C THR A 128 -12.55 -10.01 -9.41
N GLN A 129 -11.77 -9.60 -8.41
CA GLN A 129 -10.34 -9.34 -8.56
C GLN A 129 -9.54 -10.64 -8.74
N GLN A 130 -8.47 -10.59 -9.54
CA GLN A 130 -7.56 -11.72 -9.78
C GLN A 130 -6.22 -11.55 -9.06
N ILE A 131 -5.83 -12.56 -8.30
CA ILE A 131 -4.56 -12.61 -7.56
C ILE A 131 -3.56 -13.50 -8.29
N ALA A 132 -2.33 -13.00 -8.46
CA ALA A 132 -1.17 -13.86 -8.75
C ALA A 132 -0.32 -14.01 -7.49
N VAL A 133 0.01 -15.26 -7.14
CA VAL A 133 0.87 -15.55 -6.00
C VAL A 133 2.24 -15.95 -6.49
N LEU A 134 3.27 -15.17 -6.14
CA LEU A 134 4.66 -15.46 -6.48
C LEU A 134 5.34 -16.18 -5.33
N VAL A 135 6.02 -17.28 -5.63
CA VAL A 135 6.60 -18.18 -4.62
C VAL A 135 8.01 -18.65 -4.98
N THR A 136 8.75 -19.05 -3.95
CA THR A 136 10.07 -19.69 -4.10
C THR A 136 10.02 -21.15 -3.63
N LYS A 137 10.19 -21.41 -2.33
CA LYS A 137 10.23 -22.80 -1.79
C LYS A 137 9.50 -22.98 -0.46
N GLU A 138 9.26 -21.91 0.28
CA GLU A 138 8.59 -21.98 1.57
C GLU A 138 7.07 -21.91 1.34
N SER A 139 6.32 -22.91 1.83
CA SER A 139 4.90 -23.11 1.48
C SER A 139 3.92 -22.36 2.36
N HIS A 140 4.28 -22.02 3.60
CA HIS A 140 3.36 -21.59 4.66
C HIS A 140 2.47 -20.40 4.29
N CYS A 141 3.00 -19.42 3.55
CA CYS A 141 2.20 -18.29 3.06
C CYS A 141 1.22 -18.69 1.95
N LEU A 142 1.65 -19.57 1.02
CA LEU A 142 0.79 -20.07 -0.05
C LEU A 142 -0.33 -20.96 0.51
N GLU A 143 -0.02 -21.82 1.48
CA GLU A 143 -1.00 -22.64 2.20
C GLU A 143 -2.08 -21.77 2.85
N ALA A 144 -1.69 -20.73 3.60
CA ALA A 144 -2.63 -19.82 4.24
C ALA A 144 -3.52 -19.06 3.24
N LEU A 145 -2.98 -18.64 2.09
CA LEU A 145 -3.74 -17.98 1.03
C LEU A 145 -4.76 -18.94 0.40
N PHE A 146 -4.37 -20.17 0.08
CA PHE A 146 -5.28 -21.16 -0.47
C PHE A 146 -6.36 -21.59 0.52
N GLU A 147 -6.02 -21.76 1.80
CA GLU A 147 -7.02 -22.04 2.84
C GLU A 147 -8.04 -20.92 2.95
N ALA A 148 -7.62 -19.66 2.96
CA ALA A 148 -8.53 -18.52 2.99
C ALA A 148 -9.38 -18.42 1.70
N TRP A 149 -8.78 -18.68 0.54
CA TRP A 149 -9.47 -18.67 -0.74
C TRP A 149 -10.54 -19.78 -0.82
N ALA A 150 -10.19 -21.01 -0.44
CA ALA A 150 -11.12 -22.14 -0.44
C ALA A 150 -12.30 -21.98 0.54
N ASN A 151 -12.16 -21.09 1.52
CA ASN A 151 -13.22 -20.73 2.47
C ASN A 151 -14.03 -19.48 2.04
N ASP A 152 -13.79 -18.94 0.83
CA ASP A 152 -14.40 -17.70 0.31
C ASP A 152 -14.10 -16.44 1.17
N ASP A 153 -13.00 -16.43 1.93
CA ASP A 153 -12.65 -15.34 2.85
C ASP A 153 -11.98 -14.12 2.17
N LEU A 154 -11.58 -14.27 0.90
CA LEU A 154 -10.84 -13.23 0.17
C LEU A 154 -11.74 -12.30 -0.66
N GLY A 155 -12.87 -12.80 -1.17
CA GLY A 155 -13.68 -12.06 -2.15
C GLY A 155 -12.98 -11.82 -3.50
N ALA A 156 -11.98 -12.63 -3.82
CA ALA A 156 -11.15 -12.57 -5.02
C ALA A 156 -10.71 -13.98 -5.42
N ASP A 157 -10.30 -14.16 -6.68
CA ASP A 157 -9.80 -15.44 -7.17
C ASP A 157 -8.27 -15.49 -7.13
N ILE A 158 -7.70 -16.64 -6.78
CA ILE A 158 -6.30 -16.93 -7.03
C ILE A 158 -6.18 -17.52 -8.43
N GLY A 159 -5.87 -16.67 -9.41
CA GLY A 159 -5.85 -17.03 -10.82
C GLY A 159 -4.62 -17.83 -11.25
N VAL A 160 -3.46 -17.57 -10.62
CA VAL A 160 -2.20 -18.21 -10.99
C VAL A 160 -1.17 -18.20 -9.85
N VAL A 161 -0.38 -19.26 -9.77
CA VAL A 161 0.86 -19.30 -8.98
C VAL A 161 2.07 -19.23 -9.92
N VAL A 162 3.02 -18.36 -9.62
CA VAL A 162 4.26 -18.21 -10.39
C VAL A 162 5.46 -18.51 -9.50
N GLY A 163 6.18 -19.58 -9.80
CA GLY A 163 7.38 -19.99 -9.09
C GLY A 163 8.65 -19.59 -9.83
N ASN A 164 9.75 -19.44 -9.09
CA ASN A 164 11.10 -19.52 -9.66
C ASN A 164 11.74 -20.90 -9.44
N HIS A 165 10.96 -21.85 -8.92
CA HIS A 165 11.21 -23.28 -8.79
C HIS A 165 9.84 -24.00 -8.79
N ASP A 166 9.83 -25.29 -9.12
CA ASP A 166 8.65 -26.16 -9.15
C ASP A 166 8.30 -26.79 -7.78
N ASP A 167 9.05 -26.49 -6.71
CA ASP A 167 8.90 -27.09 -5.37
C ASP A 167 7.45 -27.04 -4.83
N LEU A 168 6.67 -26.02 -5.21
CA LEU A 168 5.29 -25.80 -4.75
C LEU A 168 4.20 -26.06 -5.81
N GLU A 169 4.57 -26.55 -7.00
CA GLU A 169 3.60 -26.96 -8.03
C GLU A 169 2.58 -28.00 -7.49
N PRO A 170 2.98 -29.03 -6.71
CA PRO A 170 2.02 -30.01 -6.17
C PRO A 170 0.97 -29.39 -5.24
N LEU A 171 1.29 -28.26 -4.60
CA LEU A 171 0.34 -27.54 -3.74
C LEU A 171 -0.66 -26.76 -4.59
N ALA A 172 -0.22 -26.10 -5.67
CA ALA A 172 -1.11 -25.41 -6.60
C ALA A 172 -2.05 -26.39 -7.32
N ASP A 173 -1.52 -27.54 -7.76
CA ASP A 173 -2.30 -28.64 -8.36
C ASP A 173 -3.41 -29.16 -7.43
N HIS A 174 -3.15 -29.21 -6.12
CA HIS A 174 -4.15 -29.66 -5.15
C HIS A 174 -5.40 -28.77 -5.12
N TYR A 175 -5.23 -27.48 -5.38
CA TYR A 175 -6.29 -26.48 -5.41
C TYR A 175 -6.78 -26.17 -6.84
N ASP A 176 -6.35 -26.95 -7.84
CA ASP A 176 -6.66 -26.76 -9.26
C ASP A 176 -6.27 -25.36 -9.80
N VAL A 177 -5.18 -24.77 -9.27
CA VAL A 177 -4.68 -23.46 -9.69
C VAL A 177 -3.47 -23.62 -10.63
N PRO A 178 -3.45 -22.97 -11.81
CA PRO A 178 -2.31 -23.04 -12.73
C PRO A 178 -1.00 -22.60 -12.10
N PHE A 179 0.06 -23.37 -12.33
CA PHE A 179 1.43 -23.06 -11.90
C PHE A 179 2.33 -22.76 -13.11
N HIS A 180 3.14 -21.70 -13.02
CA HIS A 180 4.19 -21.39 -14.01
C HIS A 180 5.54 -21.30 -13.31
N ASP A 181 6.46 -22.22 -13.63
CA ASP A 181 7.87 -22.05 -13.31
C ASP A 181 8.54 -21.16 -14.36
N ILE A 182 9.03 -20.00 -13.94
CA ILE A 182 9.73 -19.03 -14.78
C ILE A 182 11.22 -18.93 -14.44
N GLY A 183 11.72 -19.80 -13.56
CA GLY A 183 13.13 -19.86 -13.17
C GLY A 183 13.99 -20.62 -14.18
N ASP A 184 15.27 -20.23 -14.30
CA ASP A 184 16.30 -21.11 -14.85
C ASP A 184 16.77 -22.16 -13.82
N GLU A 185 17.78 -22.96 -14.16
CA GLU A 185 18.34 -23.97 -13.23
C GLU A 185 18.84 -23.36 -11.90
N GLY A 186 19.22 -22.08 -11.88
CA GLY A 186 19.62 -21.31 -10.70
C GLY A 186 18.46 -20.57 -10.01
N GLY A 187 17.24 -20.72 -10.51
CA GLY A 187 16.04 -20.02 -10.09
C GLY A 187 16.05 -18.53 -10.42
N GLN A 188 16.90 -18.08 -11.36
CA GLN A 188 16.84 -16.72 -11.88
C GLN A 188 15.59 -16.60 -12.73
N GLN A 189 14.69 -15.70 -12.34
CA GLN A 189 13.41 -15.53 -13.01
C GLN A 189 13.58 -14.84 -14.38
N ASN A 190 12.81 -15.30 -15.36
CA ASN A 190 12.59 -14.57 -16.61
C ASN A 190 11.48 -13.53 -16.40
N GLU A 191 11.87 -12.26 -16.35
CA GLU A 191 10.96 -11.15 -16.09
C GLU A 191 9.96 -10.90 -17.22
N ASP A 192 10.38 -11.03 -18.48
CA ASP A 192 9.48 -10.87 -19.63
C ASP A 192 8.37 -11.93 -19.56
N ARG A 193 8.74 -13.18 -19.23
CA ARG A 193 7.75 -14.25 -19.03
C ARG A 193 6.84 -13.99 -17.83
N LEU A 194 7.36 -13.45 -16.73
CA LEU A 194 6.53 -13.05 -15.59
C LEU A 194 5.45 -12.07 -16.04
N LEU A 195 5.84 -11.02 -16.76
CA LEU A 195 4.93 -9.98 -17.23
C LEU A 195 3.89 -10.50 -18.22
N GLU A 196 4.28 -11.40 -19.12
CA GLU A 196 3.36 -12.12 -20.01
C GLU A 196 2.31 -12.89 -19.20
N VAL A 197 2.73 -13.71 -18.23
CA VAL A 197 1.80 -14.48 -17.38
C VAL A 197 0.88 -13.54 -16.60
N LEU A 198 1.40 -12.50 -15.95
CA LEU A 198 0.55 -11.57 -15.20
C LEU A 198 -0.49 -10.88 -16.10
N SER A 199 -0.13 -10.60 -17.37
CA SER A 199 -1.06 -10.05 -18.36
C SER A 199 -2.06 -11.09 -18.87
N GLU A 200 -1.65 -12.34 -19.12
CA GLU A 200 -2.53 -13.44 -19.58
C GLU A 200 -3.68 -13.71 -18.60
N TYR A 201 -3.41 -13.53 -17.30
CA TYR A 201 -4.37 -13.73 -16.21
C TYR A 201 -5.02 -12.41 -15.75
N ASP A 202 -4.68 -11.27 -16.38
CA ASP A 202 -5.23 -9.95 -16.09
C ASP A 202 -5.22 -9.64 -14.58
N VAL A 203 -4.03 -9.73 -13.97
CA VAL A 203 -3.84 -9.71 -12.51
C VAL A 203 -4.11 -8.32 -11.91
N ASP A 204 -4.86 -8.31 -10.81
CA ASP A 204 -5.18 -7.12 -10.00
C ASP A 204 -4.27 -6.96 -8.79
N LEU A 205 -3.87 -8.06 -8.16
CA LEU A 205 -3.01 -8.07 -6.99
C LEU A 205 -1.92 -9.13 -7.14
N ILE A 206 -0.67 -8.73 -6.92
CA ILE A 206 0.47 -9.63 -6.83
C ILE A 206 0.80 -9.83 -5.35
N VAL A 207 0.88 -11.08 -4.92
CA VAL A 207 1.24 -11.44 -3.54
C VAL A 207 2.56 -12.20 -3.55
N LEU A 208 3.59 -11.61 -2.94
CA LEU A 208 4.89 -12.26 -2.77
C LEU A 208 4.85 -13.14 -1.52
N ALA A 209 4.40 -14.39 -1.69
CA ALA A 209 4.36 -15.40 -0.64
C ALA A 209 5.75 -15.99 -0.43
N ARG A 210 6.61 -15.20 0.23
CA ARG A 210 8.04 -15.49 0.46
C ARG A 210 8.80 -15.74 -0.86
N TYR A 211 8.53 -14.89 -1.84
CA TYR A 211 9.29 -14.81 -3.09
C TYR A 211 10.66 -14.16 -2.84
N MET A 212 11.75 -14.91 -3.06
CA MET A 212 13.11 -14.51 -2.68
C MET A 212 13.87 -13.75 -3.78
N ARG A 213 13.15 -13.14 -4.73
CA ARG A 213 13.74 -12.41 -5.86
C ARG A 213 13.29 -10.97 -5.86
N ILE A 214 14.24 -10.08 -6.20
CA ILE A 214 13.98 -8.66 -6.34
C ILE A 214 13.26 -8.45 -7.68
N LEU A 215 12.13 -7.73 -7.65
CA LEU A 215 11.41 -7.29 -8.84
C LEU A 215 12.06 -6.03 -9.39
N SER A 216 12.18 -5.92 -10.72
CA SER A 216 12.71 -4.71 -11.34
C SER A 216 11.76 -3.52 -11.19
N PRO A 217 12.24 -2.29 -11.42
CA PRO A 217 11.38 -1.12 -11.54
C PRO A 217 10.27 -1.29 -12.59
N ASN A 218 10.51 -2.03 -13.67
CA ASN A 218 9.53 -2.26 -14.73
C ASN A 218 8.31 -3.05 -14.22
N VAL A 219 8.53 -4.11 -13.43
CA VAL A 219 7.42 -4.86 -12.80
C VAL A 219 6.75 -4.02 -11.72
N VAL A 220 7.54 -3.40 -10.82
CA VAL A 220 7.01 -2.61 -9.71
C VAL A 220 6.16 -1.44 -10.19
N PHE A 221 6.55 -0.79 -11.28
CA PHE A 221 5.81 0.33 -11.84
C PHE A 221 4.48 -0.07 -12.48
N ARG A 222 4.37 -1.26 -13.07
CA ARG A 222 3.12 -1.77 -13.66
C ARG A 222 2.07 -2.11 -12.60
N TYR A 223 2.52 -2.49 -11.41
CA TYR A 223 1.67 -2.94 -10.31
C TYR A 223 1.96 -2.14 -9.03
N GLU A 224 2.22 -0.83 -9.16
CA GLU A 224 2.41 0.01 -7.98
C GLU A 224 1.20 -0.08 -7.05
N ASP A 225 1.46 -0.13 -5.74
CA ASP A 225 0.44 -0.30 -4.70
C ASP A 225 -0.45 -1.55 -4.87
N ARG A 226 -0.03 -2.48 -5.74
CA ARG A 226 -0.70 -3.76 -6.06
C ARG A 226 0.25 -4.94 -5.97
N ILE A 227 1.39 -4.77 -5.29
CA ILE A 227 2.30 -5.86 -4.94
C ILE A 227 2.46 -5.85 -3.43
N ILE A 228 1.98 -6.90 -2.75
CA ILE A 228 2.14 -7.07 -1.30
C ILE A 228 3.24 -8.10 -1.05
N ASN A 229 4.17 -7.75 -0.18
CA ASN A 229 5.23 -8.64 0.29
C ASN A 229 5.14 -8.86 1.80
N VAL A 230 5.62 -10.02 2.25
CA VAL A 230 5.89 -10.28 3.67
C VAL A 230 7.37 -10.50 3.90
N HIS A 231 7.93 -9.70 4.80
CA HIS A 231 9.33 -9.73 5.19
C HIS A 231 9.50 -10.29 6.60
N PRO A 232 10.43 -11.24 6.84
CA PRO A 232 10.66 -11.87 8.14
C PRO A 232 11.44 -10.98 9.14
N SER A 233 11.06 -9.70 9.25
CA SER A 233 11.56 -8.77 10.26
C SER A 233 10.55 -7.67 10.56
N LEU A 234 10.67 -7.05 11.75
CA LEU A 234 10.03 -5.78 12.06
C LEU A 234 10.77 -4.64 11.35
N LEU A 235 10.41 -4.39 10.09
CA LEU A 235 10.95 -3.26 9.33
C LEU A 235 10.77 -1.94 10.10
N PRO A 236 11.76 -1.04 10.09
CA PRO A 236 12.93 -1.00 9.20
C PRO A 236 14.14 -1.84 9.64
N ALA A 237 14.04 -2.66 10.70
CA ALA A 237 15.14 -3.53 11.11
C ALA A 237 15.37 -4.67 10.10
N PHE A 238 16.64 -5.03 9.89
CA PHE A 238 17.08 -6.18 9.07
C PHE A 238 16.44 -6.25 7.66
N PRO A 239 16.55 -5.21 6.81
CA PRO A 239 16.15 -5.31 5.42
C PRO A 239 17.08 -6.27 4.65
N GLY A 240 16.59 -6.82 3.55
CA GLY A 240 17.33 -7.72 2.68
C GLY A 240 17.39 -9.17 3.16
N ALA A 241 18.38 -9.91 2.67
CA ALA A 241 18.43 -11.36 2.84
C ALA A 241 18.73 -11.80 4.29
N GLU A 242 18.33 -13.02 4.63
CA GLU A 242 18.68 -13.69 5.89
C GLU A 242 18.26 -12.94 7.18
N ALA A 243 17.14 -12.22 7.18
CA ALA A 243 16.72 -11.38 8.31
C ALA A 243 16.65 -12.13 9.66
N TYR A 244 16.15 -13.39 9.70
CA TYR A 244 16.17 -14.18 10.93
C TYR A 244 17.57 -14.50 11.44
N ARG A 245 18.54 -14.70 10.55
CA ARG A 245 19.93 -14.90 10.94
C ARG A 245 20.50 -13.62 11.55
N GLN A 246 20.27 -12.48 10.90
CA GLN A 246 20.69 -11.17 11.41
C GLN A 246 20.11 -10.91 12.82
N ALA A 247 18.82 -11.21 13.02
CA ALA A 247 18.15 -11.06 14.31
C ALA A 247 18.79 -11.91 15.43
N VAL A 248 19.18 -13.15 15.12
CA VAL A 248 19.89 -14.05 16.06
C VAL A 248 21.29 -13.52 16.38
N GLU A 249 22.04 -13.09 15.36
CA GLU A 249 23.40 -12.57 15.51
C GLU A 249 23.45 -11.28 16.36
N GLU A 250 22.43 -10.42 16.22
CA GLU A 250 22.27 -9.19 17.01
C GLU A 250 21.66 -9.43 18.40
N GLY A 251 21.20 -10.66 18.70
CA GLY A 251 20.68 -11.04 20.01
C GLY A 251 19.42 -10.28 20.42
N VAL A 252 18.53 -9.98 19.46
CA VAL A 252 17.29 -9.26 19.74
C VAL A 252 16.40 -10.04 20.72
N ARG A 253 15.63 -9.32 21.55
CA ARG A 253 14.65 -9.93 22.47
C ARG A 253 13.24 -9.99 21.90
N ILE A 254 12.99 -9.17 20.88
CA ILE A 254 11.74 -9.10 20.15
C ILE A 254 12.11 -9.11 18.67
N ALA A 255 11.49 -10.02 17.93
CA ALA A 255 11.54 -10.08 16.48
C ALA A 255 10.12 -10.05 15.93
N GLY A 256 9.97 -10.15 14.62
CA GLY A 256 8.65 -10.11 14.02
C GLY A 256 8.71 -10.15 12.52
N VAL A 257 7.61 -9.74 11.91
CA VAL A 257 7.38 -9.79 10.47
C VAL A 257 6.60 -8.54 10.05
N THR A 258 6.77 -8.13 8.80
CA THR A 258 6.09 -6.97 8.23
C THR A 258 5.46 -7.36 6.90
N ALA A 259 4.17 -7.10 6.73
CA ALA A 259 3.54 -7.07 5.42
C ALA A 259 3.49 -5.62 4.90
N HIS A 260 3.92 -5.40 3.66
CA HIS A 260 4.05 -4.06 3.09
C HIS A 260 3.84 -4.08 1.57
N TYR A 261 3.50 -2.93 1.00
CA TYR A 261 3.54 -2.76 -0.46
C TYR A 261 4.98 -2.74 -0.96
N VAL A 262 5.24 -3.33 -2.13
CA VAL A 262 6.57 -3.30 -2.75
C VAL A 262 6.77 -1.99 -3.49
N THR A 263 7.93 -1.37 -3.29
CA THR A 263 8.41 -0.23 -4.07
C THR A 263 9.75 -0.58 -4.71
N THR A 264 10.33 0.34 -5.49
CA THR A 264 11.66 0.14 -6.08
C THR A 264 12.77 0.11 -5.02
N ASP A 265 12.50 0.58 -3.80
CA ASP A 265 13.42 0.56 -2.68
C ASP A 265 13.19 -0.72 -1.85
N LEU A 266 14.19 -1.62 -1.85
CA LEU A 266 14.10 -2.95 -1.22
C LEU A 266 13.66 -2.87 0.24
N ASP A 267 12.55 -3.53 0.58
CA ASP A 267 11.96 -3.60 1.93
C ASP A 267 11.73 -2.22 2.58
N GLN A 268 11.42 -1.19 1.79
CA GLN A 268 11.16 0.18 2.26
C GLN A 268 9.77 0.70 1.86
N GLY A 269 8.89 -0.17 1.38
CA GLY A 269 7.56 0.26 0.96
C GLY A 269 6.59 0.52 2.13
N PRO A 270 5.42 1.11 1.84
CA PRO A 270 4.41 1.42 2.84
C PRO A 270 3.98 0.17 3.63
N ILE A 271 4.22 0.19 4.94
CA ILE A 271 3.84 -0.90 5.85
C ILE A 271 2.32 -0.99 5.97
N ILE A 272 1.76 -2.18 5.79
CA ILE A 272 0.32 -2.44 5.96
C ILE A 272 0.06 -2.96 7.38
N THR A 273 0.80 -3.98 7.81
CA THR A 273 0.64 -4.60 9.14
C THR A 273 1.92 -5.28 9.62
N GLN A 274 2.05 -5.47 10.93
CA GLN A 274 3.19 -6.13 11.57
C GLN A 274 2.76 -7.12 12.66
N ARG A 275 3.57 -8.15 12.89
CA ARG A 275 3.45 -9.05 14.06
C ARG A 275 4.78 -9.15 14.76
N ALA A 276 4.77 -9.16 16.09
CA ALA A 276 5.95 -9.32 16.92
C ALA A 276 5.89 -10.60 17.74
N PHE A 277 7.04 -11.16 18.08
CA PHE A 277 7.18 -12.29 18.98
C PHE A 277 8.45 -12.19 19.82
N ASP A 278 8.38 -12.76 21.03
CA ASP A 278 9.53 -12.86 21.94
C ASP A 278 10.57 -13.84 21.40
N VAL A 279 11.84 -13.48 21.56
CA VAL A 279 12.99 -14.30 21.18
C VAL A 279 13.63 -14.89 22.43
N PRO A 280 13.61 -16.23 22.60
CA PRO A 280 14.32 -16.92 23.67
C PRO A 280 15.82 -16.59 23.67
N ASP A 281 16.46 -16.65 24.84
CA ASP A 281 17.88 -16.30 24.98
C ASP A 281 18.81 -17.27 24.21
N ASP A 282 18.38 -18.51 24.03
CA ASP A 282 19.08 -19.58 23.31
C ASP A 282 18.52 -19.81 21.89
N ALA A 283 17.75 -18.87 21.35
CA ALA A 283 17.13 -19.01 20.03
C ALA A 283 18.16 -19.12 18.90
N ASP A 284 17.96 -20.10 18.03
CA ASP A 284 18.64 -20.26 16.76
C ASP A 284 17.73 -19.89 15.57
N VAL A 285 18.27 -19.91 14.36
CA VAL A 285 17.50 -19.55 13.14
C VAL A 285 16.29 -20.45 12.94
N GLU A 286 16.37 -21.74 13.28
CA GLU A 286 15.24 -22.66 13.19
C GLU A 286 14.12 -22.26 14.18
N THR A 287 14.49 -21.84 15.39
CA THR A 287 13.54 -21.31 16.37
C THR A 287 12.88 -20.03 15.88
N MET A 288 13.63 -19.15 15.24
CA MET A 288 13.07 -17.94 14.65
C MET A 288 12.07 -18.27 13.54
N LYS A 289 12.42 -19.16 12.60
CA LYS A 289 11.52 -19.60 11.52
C LYS A 289 10.24 -20.22 12.09
N ARG A 290 10.36 -21.14 13.05
CA ARG A 290 9.21 -21.83 13.66
C ARG A 290 8.24 -20.87 14.36
N ARG A 291 8.75 -19.79 14.96
CA ARG A 291 7.90 -18.75 15.58
C ARG A 291 7.36 -17.75 14.55
N GLY A 292 8.16 -17.45 13.54
CA GLY A 292 7.89 -16.39 12.59
C GLY A 292 6.99 -16.79 11.43
N GLN A 293 7.18 -17.96 10.81
CA GLN A 293 6.42 -18.39 9.63
C GLN A 293 4.89 -18.34 9.79
N PRO A 294 4.29 -18.80 10.91
CA PRO A 294 2.85 -18.63 11.11
C PRO A 294 2.41 -17.16 11.15
N LEU A 295 3.25 -16.28 11.72
CA LEU A 295 2.98 -14.84 11.77
C LEU A 295 3.18 -14.17 10.42
N GLU A 296 4.09 -14.67 9.58
CA GLU A 296 4.24 -14.20 8.19
C GLU A 296 2.97 -14.50 7.39
N ALA A 297 2.45 -15.73 7.49
CA ALA A 297 1.22 -16.14 6.84
C ALA A 297 0.03 -15.26 7.30
N ASP A 298 -0.10 -15.07 8.61
CA ASP A 298 -1.14 -14.23 9.21
C ASP A 298 -1.05 -12.77 8.76
N ALA A 299 0.14 -12.15 8.84
CA ALA A 299 0.35 -10.77 8.44
C ALA A 299 0.12 -10.56 6.93
N LEU A 300 0.55 -11.50 6.09
CA LEU A 300 0.33 -11.45 4.65
C LEU A 300 -1.15 -11.54 4.31
N LEU A 301 -1.87 -12.50 4.90
CA LEU A 301 -3.29 -12.70 4.68
C LEU A 301 -4.10 -11.48 5.12
N GLU A 302 -3.76 -10.90 6.26
CA GLU A 302 -4.37 -9.67 6.77
C GLU A 302 -4.18 -8.50 5.79
N ALA A 303 -2.96 -8.31 5.28
CA ALA A 303 -2.67 -7.26 4.31
C ALA A 303 -3.45 -7.46 2.99
N VAL A 304 -3.57 -8.70 2.52
CA VAL A 304 -4.35 -9.04 1.32
C VAL A 304 -5.83 -8.71 1.54
N ARG A 305 -6.41 -9.07 2.69
CA ARG A 305 -7.82 -8.75 3.02
C ARG A 305 -8.07 -7.24 3.05
N LEU A 306 -7.19 -6.49 3.71
CA LEU A 306 -7.26 -5.03 3.75
C LEU A 306 -7.24 -4.41 2.34
N HIS A 307 -6.36 -4.92 1.47
CA HIS A 307 -6.25 -4.44 0.09
C HIS A 307 -7.50 -4.75 -0.73
N LEU A 308 -7.95 -6.01 -0.75
CA LEU A 308 -9.09 -6.44 -1.57
C LEU A 308 -10.41 -5.77 -1.17
N ARG A 309 -10.57 -5.43 0.11
CA ARG A 309 -11.75 -4.69 0.59
C ARG A 309 -11.65 -3.19 0.36
N GLY A 310 -10.51 -2.70 -0.14
CA GLY A 310 -10.23 -1.28 -0.33
C GLY A 310 -10.14 -0.50 0.99
N ASP A 311 -9.83 -1.18 2.10
CA ASP A 311 -9.79 -0.58 3.42
C ASP A 311 -8.46 0.12 3.71
N VAL A 312 -7.40 -0.22 2.98
CA VAL A 312 -6.10 0.46 3.04
C VAL A 312 -5.91 1.40 1.86
N SER A 313 -5.44 2.61 2.14
CA SER A 313 -4.96 3.55 1.11
C SER A 313 -3.51 3.95 1.38
N VAL A 314 -2.75 4.18 0.31
CA VAL A 314 -1.37 4.67 0.39
C VAL A 314 -1.36 6.18 0.13
N HIS A 315 -0.73 6.94 1.01
CA HIS A 315 -0.49 8.36 0.81
C HIS A 315 0.90 8.74 1.34
N ARG A 316 1.74 9.33 0.48
CA ARG A 316 3.09 9.79 0.82
C ARG A 316 3.95 8.71 1.50
N GLY A 317 3.92 7.49 0.96
CA GLY A 317 4.71 6.36 1.46
C GLY A 317 4.19 5.75 2.76
N ARG A 318 2.97 6.10 3.20
CA ARG A 318 2.33 5.57 4.41
C ARG A 318 0.96 5.04 4.10
N THR A 319 0.58 3.96 4.77
CA THR A 319 -0.78 3.44 4.71
C THR A 319 -1.68 4.19 5.70
N THR A 320 -2.96 4.35 5.35
CA THR A 320 -4.04 4.76 6.24
C THR A 320 -5.20 3.80 6.04
N ILE A 321 -5.89 3.43 7.12
CA ILE A 321 -7.05 2.53 7.04
C ILE A 321 -8.34 3.36 7.10
N ARG A 322 -9.35 2.99 6.31
CA ARG A 322 -10.68 3.63 6.32
C ARG A 322 -11.37 3.43 7.66
N GLU A 323 -12.14 4.43 8.11
CA GLU A 323 -12.90 4.37 9.37
C GLU A 323 -13.92 3.20 9.32
N ASN A 324 -14.04 2.43 10.42
CA ASN A 324 -14.77 1.15 10.61
C ASN A 324 -13.97 -0.15 10.45
N SER A 325 -12.65 -0.10 10.56
CA SER A 325 -11.71 -1.22 10.41
C SER A 325 -11.27 -1.85 11.74
N ASP A 326 -12.09 -1.80 12.79
CA ASP A 326 -11.75 -2.34 14.12
C ASP A 326 -11.59 -3.89 14.12
N GLU A 327 -11.93 -4.55 13.02
CA GLU A 327 -11.76 -6.00 12.85
C GLU A 327 -10.32 -6.41 12.49
N TYR A 328 -9.47 -5.46 12.08
CA TYR A 328 -8.14 -5.77 11.55
C TYR A 328 -7.03 -5.63 12.58
N LEU A 329 -6.10 -6.57 12.55
CA LEU A 329 -4.92 -6.55 13.40
C LEU A 329 -3.76 -5.88 12.64
N LEU A 330 -3.52 -4.60 12.92
CA LEU A 330 -2.44 -3.80 12.32
C LEU A 330 -1.07 -4.00 12.99
N GLY A 331 -1.07 -4.38 14.26
CA GLY A 331 0.14 -4.45 15.09
C GLY A 331 0.00 -5.50 16.19
N LEU A 332 0.22 -5.07 17.44
CA LEU A 332 0.03 -5.94 18.59
C LEU A 332 -1.47 -6.22 18.83
N PRO A 333 -1.82 -7.43 19.32
CA PRO A 333 -3.19 -7.75 19.72
C PRO A 333 -3.75 -6.80 20.78
N GLU A 334 -5.08 -6.65 20.82
CA GLU A 334 -5.77 -5.78 21.76
C GLU A 334 -5.44 -6.15 23.22
N GLU A 335 -5.31 -7.45 23.53
CA GLU A 335 -4.97 -7.93 24.87
C GLU A 335 -3.58 -7.45 25.33
N VAL A 336 -2.65 -7.26 24.38
CA VAL A 336 -1.33 -6.69 24.66
C VAL A 336 -1.42 -5.17 24.84
N ALA A 337 -2.25 -4.50 24.04
CA ALA A 337 -2.49 -3.06 24.16
C ALA A 337 -3.09 -2.70 25.53
N GLU A 338 -4.04 -3.49 26.03
CA GLU A 338 -4.69 -3.28 27.34
C GLU A 338 -3.72 -3.34 28.53
N ILE A 339 -2.68 -4.17 28.45
CA ILE A 339 -1.67 -4.31 29.52
C ILE A 339 -0.46 -3.39 29.31
N THR A 340 -0.36 -2.74 28.15
CA THR A 340 0.74 -1.82 27.84
C THR A 340 0.46 -0.46 28.48
N PRO A 341 1.39 0.09 29.29
CA PRO A 341 1.19 1.39 29.89
C PRO A 341 0.96 2.50 28.85
N ASP A 342 -0.13 3.25 28.99
CA ASP A 342 -0.57 4.30 28.07
C ASP A 342 -0.23 5.73 28.52
N ARG A 343 0.27 5.88 29.77
CA ARG A 343 0.66 7.18 30.34
C ARG A 343 1.76 7.08 31.38
N PRO A 344 2.65 8.08 31.46
CA PRO A 344 3.57 8.22 32.58
C PRO A 344 2.83 8.38 33.92
N ILE A 345 3.33 7.70 34.96
CA ILE A 345 2.76 7.75 36.32
C ILE A 345 3.50 8.73 37.24
N ASP A 346 4.43 9.52 36.70
CA ASP A 346 5.24 10.49 37.45
C ASP A 346 4.45 11.72 37.94
N GLY A 347 3.17 11.81 37.58
CA GLY A 347 2.21 12.77 38.13
C GLY A 347 2.32 14.19 37.55
N ILE A 348 3.20 14.43 36.57
CA ILE A 348 3.42 15.77 36.01
C ILE A 348 2.25 16.19 35.08
N GLY A 349 1.59 15.23 34.42
CA GLY A 349 0.47 15.49 33.52
C GLY A 349 -0.79 16.07 34.19
N ARG A 350 -1.05 15.72 35.47
CA ARG A 350 -2.18 16.30 36.24
C ARG A 350 -1.96 17.75 36.64
N ALA A 351 -0.70 18.21 36.72
CA ALA A 351 -0.39 19.58 37.14
C ALA A 351 -0.61 20.62 36.03
N ILE A 352 -0.88 20.19 34.79
CA ILE A 352 -1.03 21.09 33.63
C ILE A 352 -2.49 21.17 33.16
N THR A 353 -3.34 20.18 33.48
CA THR A 353 -4.74 20.15 33.04
C THR A 353 -5.73 20.77 34.03
N ASP A 354 -5.32 21.06 35.26
CA ASP A 354 -6.19 21.68 36.27
C ASP A 354 -6.09 23.23 36.30
N ASP A 355 -5.27 23.83 35.42
CA ASP A 355 -5.14 25.29 35.25
C ASP A 355 -5.25 25.69 33.75
N ASN A 356 -6.43 25.55 33.14
CA ASN A 356 -6.95 26.46 32.10
C ASN A 356 -8.42 26.20 31.73
#